data_AF-A0A942N6L8-F1
#
_entry.id   AF-A0A942N6L8-F1
#
_cell.length_a   1.000
_cell.length_b   1.000
_cell.length_c   1.000
_cell.angle_alpha   90.00
_cell.angle_beta   90.00
_cell.angle_gamma   90.00
#
_symmetry.space_group_name_H-M   'P 1'
#
loop_
_entity.id
_entity.type
_entity.pdbx_description
1 polymer ?
#
loop_
_entity_poly.entity_id
_entity_poly.type
_entity_poly.pdbx_seq_one_letter_code
_entity_poly.pdbx_strand_id
1 'polypeptide(L)'
;MKFAFFKSVLTPEEKKSRRHQRYLLLLSGLLLAVSFPPVPFPYLIFFALIPYLFVIEKRTSLIEINQATYLMGFIFSLFTIYWVGAFTEGRDSFLMIAGGALLFVNPLFFLIPSTLYYLARKYIGSKAAIFIFPFFWVTYEYIYMIIDLRFPWLALGNALPYFTHYIQIADQIGVTGLTLCILFVNVFIYKGIVNYNTKKVSKYIYFTLAALIFVLPIIYGTVTLNNYKPVDKKVKVGLIQPNLDPYEKWNGGSLIELTKQYTALSEKAIDKGAEIIIWPETALPVYLLSGGYEDVVVFI
;
A
#
# COMPACT_ATOMS: atom_id res chain seq x y z
N MET A 1 33.39 -19.29 -25.75
CA MET A 1 32.96 -17.99 -25.16
C MET A 1 33.01 -18.13 -23.64
N LYS A 2 34.11 -17.73 -22.99
CA LYS A 2 34.27 -17.87 -21.53
C LYS A 2 33.55 -16.70 -20.85
N PHE A 3 32.42 -16.96 -20.19
CA PHE A 3 31.82 -16.02 -19.25
C PHE A 3 32.74 -15.92 -18.03
N ALA A 4 33.73 -15.03 -18.10
CA ALA A 4 34.54 -14.67 -16.94
C ALA A 4 33.67 -13.82 -16.01
N PHE A 5 32.96 -14.48 -15.08
CA PHE A 5 32.45 -13.83 -13.87
C PHE A 5 33.66 -13.44 -13.02
N PHE A 6 34.36 -12.37 -13.39
CA PHE A 6 35.25 -11.68 -12.47
C PHE A 6 34.36 -11.05 -11.39
N LYS A 7 34.11 -11.80 -10.31
CA LYS A 7 33.76 -11.18 -9.03
C LYS A 7 34.96 -10.32 -8.66
N SER A 8 34.85 -9.01 -8.90
CA SER A 8 35.82 -8.07 -8.37
C SER A 8 35.87 -8.28 -6.85
N VAL A 9 37.06 -8.58 -6.34
CA VAL A 9 37.25 -8.76 -4.90
C VAL A 9 37.09 -7.39 -4.26
N LEU A 10 35.93 -7.16 -3.63
CA LEU A 10 35.61 -5.88 -3.01
C LEU A 10 36.61 -5.57 -1.89
N THR A 11 37.08 -4.33 -1.84
CA THR A 11 37.94 -3.84 -0.75
C THR A 11 37.16 -3.82 0.58
N PRO A 12 37.83 -3.81 1.75
CA PRO A 12 37.16 -3.68 3.04
C PRO A 12 36.26 -2.44 3.15
N GLU A 13 36.67 -1.32 2.55
CA GLU A 13 35.89 -0.08 2.52
C GLU A 13 34.64 -0.20 1.64
N GLU A 14 34.77 -0.81 0.46
CA GLU A 14 33.63 -1.09 -0.42
C GLU A 14 32.63 -2.04 0.24
N LYS A 15 33.12 -3.06 0.97
CA LYS A 15 32.28 -3.97 1.77
C LYS A 15 31.52 -3.20 2.86
N LYS A 16 32.19 -2.29 3.58
CA LYS A 16 31.57 -1.44 4.61
C LYS A 16 30.50 -0.52 4.01
N SER A 17 30.80 0.13 2.88
CA SER A 17 29.86 0.99 2.15
C SER A 17 28.63 0.21 1.66
N ARG A 18 28.81 -0.96 1.06
CA ARG A 18 27.70 -1.82 0.63
C ARG A 18 26.84 -2.30 1.81
N ARG A 19 27.45 -2.60 2.96
CA ARG A 19 26.70 -2.96 4.18
C ARG A 19 25.85 -1.80 4.69
N HIS A 20 26.42 -0.60 4.76
CA HIS A 20 25.68 0.60 5.14
C HIS A 20 24.50 0.89 4.20
N GLN A 21 24.70 0.78 2.89
CA GLN A 21 23.62 0.93 1.92
C GLN A 21 22.51 -0.11 2.11
N ARG A 22 22.84 -1.36 2.44
CA ARG A 22 21.83 -2.37 2.77
C ARG A 22 21.00 -1.95 3.97
N TYR A 23 21.61 -1.43 5.04
CA TYR A 23 20.84 -0.93 6.19
C TYR A 23 19.90 0.20 5.82
N LEU A 24 20.30 1.12 4.93
CA LEU A 24 19.40 2.16 4.42
C LEU A 24 18.20 1.58 3.66
N LEU A 25 18.41 0.53 2.85
CA LEU A 25 17.33 -0.13 2.12
C LEU A 25 16.37 -0.88 3.05
N LEU A 26 16.90 -1.59 4.05
CA LEU A 26 16.10 -2.23 5.09
C LEU A 26 15.27 -1.19 5.86
N LEU A 27 15.91 -0.07 6.26
CA LEU A 27 15.23 1.04 6.93
C LEU A 27 14.12 1.62 6.07
N SER A 28 14.37 1.84 4.78
CA SER A 28 13.35 2.36 3.86
C SER A 28 12.16 1.41 3.73
N GLY A 29 12.41 0.10 3.54
CA GLY A 29 11.34 -0.90 3.47
C GLY A 29 10.54 -1.03 4.78
N LEU A 30 11.21 -0.92 5.94
CA LEU A 30 10.55 -0.91 7.25
C LEU A 30 9.70 0.35 7.46
N LEU A 31 10.22 1.53 7.10
CA LEU A 31 9.47 2.79 7.19
C LEU A 31 8.22 2.74 6.30
N LEU A 32 8.34 2.18 5.09
CA LEU A 32 7.17 1.94 4.23
C LEU A 32 6.16 1.02 4.92
N ALA A 33 6.59 -0.12 5.44
CA ALA A 33 5.69 -1.09 6.08
C ALA A 33 4.98 -0.53 7.33
N VAL A 34 5.72 0.17 8.19
CA VAL A 34 5.20 0.81 9.42
C VAL A 34 4.22 1.95 9.10
N SER A 35 4.26 2.49 7.88
CA SER A 35 3.31 3.50 7.43
C SER A 35 1.95 2.91 7.01
N PHE A 36 1.84 1.59 6.82
CA PHE A 36 0.62 0.94 6.39
C PHE A 36 -0.21 0.41 7.58
N PRO A 37 -1.54 0.31 7.42
CA PRO A 37 -2.38 -0.38 8.40
C PRO A 37 -1.89 -1.80 8.68
N PRO A 38 -2.00 -2.30 9.92
CA PRO A 38 -2.74 -1.72 11.06
C PRO A 38 -1.93 -0.73 11.91
N VAL A 39 -0.71 -0.38 11.51
CA VAL A 39 0.18 0.45 12.34
C VAL A 39 -0.25 1.93 12.24
N PRO A 40 -0.43 2.66 13.36
CA PRO A 40 -1.00 4.00 13.36
C PRO A 40 0.04 5.10 13.05
N PHE A 41 1.01 4.85 12.16
CA PHE A 41 2.09 5.79 11.83
C PHE A 41 2.15 6.20 10.34
N PRO A 42 1.02 6.67 9.76
CA PRO A 42 0.91 6.96 8.32
C PRO A 42 1.86 8.07 7.85
N TYR A 43 2.27 8.98 8.75
CA TYR A 43 3.13 10.12 8.44
C TYR A 43 4.57 9.75 8.10
N LEU A 44 5.03 8.54 8.48
CA LEU A 44 6.39 8.08 8.14
C LEU A 44 6.58 7.90 6.63
N ILE A 45 5.49 7.72 5.86
CA ILE A 45 5.54 7.52 4.42
C ILE A 45 6.23 8.69 3.69
N PHE A 46 6.11 9.90 4.23
CA PHE A 46 6.72 11.13 3.69
C PHE A 46 8.25 11.18 3.88
N PHE A 47 8.81 10.26 4.66
CA PHE A 47 10.25 10.12 4.89
C PHE A 47 10.79 8.74 4.49
N ALA A 48 9.90 7.78 4.21
CA ALA A 48 10.22 6.38 4.04
C ALA A 48 11.15 6.08 2.86
N LEU A 49 11.08 6.85 1.77
CA LEU A 49 11.89 6.64 0.58
C LEU A 49 13.22 7.42 0.59
N ILE A 50 13.43 8.34 1.53
CA ILE A 50 14.67 9.12 1.62
C ILE A 50 15.93 8.20 1.70
N PRO A 51 15.99 7.17 2.57
CA PRO A 51 17.15 6.28 2.62
C PRO A 51 17.37 5.51 1.31
N TYR A 52 16.30 5.10 0.63
CA TYR A 52 16.36 4.45 -0.68
C TYR A 52 16.91 5.39 -1.76
N LEU A 53 16.47 6.65 -1.79
CA LEU A 53 16.97 7.69 -2.71
C LEU A 53 18.49 7.91 -2.54
N PHE A 54 19.00 7.91 -1.29
CA PHE A 54 20.45 7.96 -1.03
C PHE A 54 21.24 6.80 -1.63
N VAL A 55 20.63 5.62 -1.75
CA VAL A 55 21.29 4.44 -2.29
C VAL A 55 21.25 4.46 -3.81
N ILE A 56 20.08 4.64 -4.44
CA ILE A 56 19.95 4.55 -5.90
C ILE A 56 20.71 5.65 -6.65
N GLU A 57 20.83 6.85 -6.07
CA GLU A 57 21.60 7.95 -6.67
C GLU A 57 23.11 7.64 -6.69
N LYS A 58 23.60 6.81 -5.75
CA LYS A 58 25.00 6.34 -5.71
C LYS A 58 25.25 5.14 -6.63
N ARG A 59 24.22 4.39 -7.00
CA ARG A 59 24.34 3.26 -7.94
C ARG A 59 24.40 3.77 -9.37
N THR A 60 25.16 3.12 -10.23
CA THR A 60 25.37 3.54 -11.62
C THR A 60 24.80 2.56 -12.65
N SER A 61 24.71 1.27 -12.32
CA SER A 61 24.19 0.24 -13.22
C SER A 61 22.72 -0.09 -12.92
N LEU A 62 22.00 -0.53 -13.97
CA LEU A 62 20.61 -0.98 -13.86
C LEU A 62 20.46 -2.11 -12.83
N ILE A 63 21.37 -3.08 -12.86
CA ILE A 63 21.34 -4.24 -11.96
C ILE A 63 21.48 -3.78 -10.51
N GLU A 64 22.40 -2.86 -10.21
CA GLU A 64 22.58 -2.39 -8.84
C GLU A 64 21.40 -1.56 -8.33
N ILE A 65 20.78 -0.74 -9.19
CA ILE A 65 19.56 0.01 -8.87
C ILE A 65 18.42 -0.98 -8.59
N ASN A 66 18.17 -1.93 -9.48
CA ASN A 66 17.07 -2.88 -9.32
C ASN A 66 17.29 -3.85 -8.15
N GLN A 67 18.53 -4.22 -7.82
CA GLN A 67 18.84 -4.96 -6.59
C GLN A 67 18.51 -4.15 -5.34
N ALA A 68 18.78 -2.86 -5.34
CA ALA A 68 18.44 -1.97 -4.24
C ALA A 68 16.92 -1.85 -4.08
N THR A 69 16.20 -1.63 -5.18
CA THR A 69 14.73 -1.58 -5.22
C THR A 69 14.11 -2.89 -4.79
N TYR A 70 14.61 -4.03 -5.28
CA TYR A 70 14.10 -5.35 -4.89
C TYR A 70 14.24 -5.57 -3.39
N LEU A 71 15.40 -5.27 -2.81
CA LEU A 71 15.61 -5.45 -1.37
C LEU A 71 14.66 -4.57 -0.54
N MET A 72 14.51 -3.29 -0.88
CA MET A 72 13.56 -2.40 -0.22
C MET A 72 12.12 -2.90 -0.38
N GLY A 73 11.73 -3.29 -1.60
CA GLY A 73 10.39 -3.76 -1.94
C GLY A 73 10.05 -5.09 -1.29
N PHE A 74 11.04 -5.98 -1.14
CA PHE A 74 10.90 -7.25 -0.45
C PHE A 74 10.64 -7.04 1.04
N ILE A 75 11.40 -6.17 1.72
CA ILE A 75 11.12 -5.84 3.12
C ILE A 75 9.75 -5.20 3.27
N PHE A 76 9.40 -4.26 2.38
CA PHE A 76 8.08 -3.65 2.40
C PHE A 76 6.96 -4.69 2.23
N SER A 77 7.10 -5.61 1.27
CA SER A 77 6.12 -6.67 1.01
C SER A 77 6.04 -7.65 2.18
N LEU A 78 7.19 -8.08 2.71
CA LEU A 78 7.28 -9.01 3.82
C LEU A 78 6.54 -8.53 5.05
N PHE A 79 6.61 -7.24 5.38
CA PHE A 79 5.96 -6.72 6.59
C PHE A 79 4.54 -6.18 6.36
N THR A 80 4.08 -6.06 5.11
CA THR A 80 2.76 -5.46 4.81
C THR A 80 1.75 -6.46 4.26
N ILE A 81 2.19 -7.46 3.51
CA ILE A 81 1.30 -8.43 2.82
C ILE A 81 1.59 -9.89 3.20
N TYR A 82 2.30 -10.14 4.31
CA TYR A 82 2.53 -11.49 4.84
C TYR A 82 1.24 -12.27 5.13
N TRP A 83 0.19 -11.55 5.50
CA TRP A 83 -1.08 -12.13 5.93
C TRP A 83 -1.81 -12.87 4.79
N VAL A 84 -1.49 -12.56 3.53
CA VAL A 84 -2.13 -13.17 2.35
C VAL A 84 -1.94 -14.68 2.32
N GLY A 85 -0.78 -15.18 2.76
CA GLY A 85 -0.50 -16.61 2.80
C GLY A 85 -1.23 -17.38 3.91
N ALA A 86 -1.88 -16.67 4.86
CA ALA A 86 -2.58 -17.29 5.98
C ALA A 86 -1.79 -18.43 6.65
N PHE A 87 -0.49 -18.23 6.88
CA PHE A 87 0.46 -19.26 7.31
C PHE A 87 0.10 -19.83 8.69
N THR A 88 -0.76 -20.83 8.70
CA THR A 88 -1.28 -21.50 9.90
C THR A 88 -1.48 -22.96 9.57
N GLU A 89 -1.12 -23.84 10.50
CA GLU A 89 -1.26 -25.28 10.34
C GLU A 89 -2.73 -25.67 10.11
N GLY A 90 -2.96 -26.65 9.24
CA GLY A 90 -4.31 -27.12 8.90
C GLY A 90 -5.08 -26.27 7.88
N ARG A 91 -4.48 -25.19 7.34
CA ARG A 91 -5.08 -24.37 6.28
C ARG A 91 -4.65 -24.79 4.88
N ASP A 92 -5.27 -24.18 3.87
CA ASP A 92 -5.00 -24.44 2.46
C ASP A 92 -3.52 -24.20 2.08
N SER A 93 -2.82 -25.30 1.81
CA SER A 93 -1.42 -25.30 1.36
C SER A 93 -1.21 -24.51 0.06
N PHE A 94 -2.19 -24.47 -0.84
CA PHE A 94 -2.09 -23.69 -2.08
C PHE A 94 -2.10 -22.19 -1.78
N LEU A 95 -2.94 -21.75 -0.84
CA LEU A 95 -2.96 -20.35 -0.39
C LEU A 95 -1.63 -19.96 0.27
N MET A 96 -1.04 -20.84 1.08
CA MET A 96 0.27 -20.61 1.70
C MET A 96 1.37 -20.49 0.65
N ILE A 97 1.40 -21.37 -0.35
CA ILE A 97 2.36 -21.32 -1.45
C ILE A 97 2.16 -20.04 -2.27
N ALA A 98 0.91 -19.69 -2.61
CA ALA A 98 0.60 -18.50 -3.37
C ALA A 98 0.98 -17.21 -2.62
N GLY A 99 0.67 -17.12 -1.32
CA GLY A 99 1.07 -16.00 -0.47
C GLY A 99 2.60 -15.91 -0.31
N GLY A 100 3.28 -17.05 -0.16
CA GLY A 100 4.74 -17.11 -0.17
C GLY A 100 5.31 -16.59 -1.47
N ALA A 101 4.82 -17.07 -2.62
CA ALA A 101 5.23 -16.61 -3.94
C ALA A 101 4.99 -15.10 -4.13
N LEU A 102 3.85 -14.59 -3.66
CA LEU A 102 3.51 -13.17 -3.71
C LEU A 102 4.56 -12.30 -3.01
N LEU A 103 5.11 -12.73 -1.86
CA LEU A 103 6.16 -11.98 -1.16
C LEU A 103 7.43 -11.80 -2.00
N PHE A 104 7.76 -12.76 -2.86
CA PHE A 104 8.94 -12.70 -3.73
C PHE A 104 8.65 -12.07 -5.10
N VAL A 105 7.43 -12.21 -5.60
CA VAL A 105 7.00 -11.70 -6.91
C VAL A 105 6.60 -10.22 -6.84
N ASN A 106 5.87 -9.80 -5.81
CA ASN A 106 5.40 -8.42 -5.70
C ASN A 106 6.53 -7.36 -5.80
N PRO A 107 7.72 -7.56 -5.17
CA PRO A 107 8.83 -6.61 -5.31
C PRO A 107 9.37 -6.46 -6.74
N LEU A 108 9.11 -7.42 -7.65
CA LEU A 108 9.53 -7.33 -9.05
C LEU A 108 8.80 -6.19 -9.79
N PHE A 109 7.56 -5.88 -9.40
CA PHE A 109 6.81 -4.79 -10.03
C PHE A 109 7.41 -3.41 -9.70
N PHE A 110 7.99 -3.23 -8.51
CA PHE A 110 8.71 -2.00 -8.16
C PHE A 110 9.98 -1.77 -9.01
N LEU A 111 10.46 -2.80 -9.73
CA LEU A 111 11.60 -2.64 -10.64
C LEU A 111 11.25 -1.82 -11.89
N ILE A 112 9.96 -1.71 -12.23
CA ILE A 112 9.49 -0.90 -13.37
C ILE A 112 9.89 0.57 -13.17
N PRO A 113 9.45 1.28 -12.10
CA PRO A 113 9.83 2.67 -11.91
C PRO A 113 11.34 2.88 -11.71
N SER A 114 12.07 1.95 -11.08
CA SER A 114 13.52 2.10 -10.94
C SER A 114 14.29 1.87 -12.24
N THR A 115 13.78 1.01 -13.12
CA THR A 115 14.32 0.82 -14.48
C THR A 115 14.07 2.07 -15.34
N LEU A 116 12.86 2.63 -15.29
CA LEU A 116 12.55 3.88 -15.98
C LEU A 116 13.41 5.04 -15.48
N TYR A 117 13.65 5.11 -14.17
CA TYR A 117 14.58 6.07 -13.59
C TYR A 117 16.03 5.88 -14.07
N TYR A 118 16.53 4.64 -14.16
CA TYR A 118 17.84 4.36 -14.75
C TYR A 118 17.93 4.84 -16.21
N LEU A 119 16.91 4.55 -17.02
CA LEU A 119 16.86 5.01 -18.40
C LEU A 119 16.84 6.54 -18.47
N ALA A 120 16.04 7.21 -17.64
CA ALA A 120 16.02 8.67 -17.55
C ALA A 120 17.41 9.23 -17.17
N ARG A 121 18.13 8.63 -16.23
CA ARG A 121 19.50 9.06 -15.91
C ARG A 121 20.44 8.99 -17.10
N LYS A 122 20.29 7.96 -17.95
CA LYS A 122 21.11 7.77 -19.14
C LYS A 122 20.79 8.80 -20.24
N TYR A 123 19.52 9.12 -20.46
CA TYR A 123 19.09 9.94 -21.59
C TYR A 123 18.92 11.43 -21.27
N ILE A 124 18.46 11.79 -20.07
CA ILE A 124 18.18 13.19 -19.67
C ILE A 124 19.03 13.66 -18.48
N GLY A 125 19.89 12.78 -17.94
CA GLY A 125 20.82 13.09 -16.86
C GLY A 125 20.22 12.96 -15.45
N SER A 126 21.07 12.65 -14.47
CA SER A 126 20.64 12.36 -13.09
C SER A 126 19.89 13.51 -12.40
N LYS A 127 20.22 14.77 -12.75
CA LYS A 127 19.54 15.94 -12.15
C LYS A 127 18.07 16.01 -12.52
N ALA A 128 17.70 15.70 -13.77
CA ALA A 128 16.32 15.70 -14.23
C ALA A 128 15.60 14.40 -13.86
N ALA A 129 16.29 13.27 -13.97
CA ALA A 129 15.73 11.94 -13.70
C ALA A 129 15.08 11.81 -12.32
N ILE A 130 15.68 12.39 -11.27
CA ILE A 130 15.12 12.31 -9.91
C ILE A 130 13.79 13.06 -9.75
N PHE A 131 13.57 14.14 -10.51
CA PHE A 131 12.30 14.87 -10.48
C PHE A 131 11.21 14.22 -11.33
N ILE A 132 11.60 13.38 -12.31
CA ILE A 132 10.65 12.61 -13.13
C ILE A 132 10.30 11.26 -12.47
N PHE A 133 11.15 10.75 -11.57
CA PHE A 133 10.93 9.49 -10.86
C PHE A 133 9.52 9.35 -10.22
N PRO A 134 8.95 10.37 -9.54
CA PRO A 134 7.58 10.30 -9.02
C PRO A 134 6.53 9.95 -10.09
N PHE A 135 6.66 10.49 -11.31
CA PHE A 135 5.73 10.21 -12.40
C PHE A 135 5.86 8.77 -12.90
N PHE A 136 7.08 8.22 -12.96
CA PHE A 136 7.27 6.81 -13.34
C PHE A 136 6.61 5.87 -12.32
N TRP A 137 6.74 6.17 -11.04
CA TRP A 137 6.12 5.39 -9.97
C TRP A 137 4.60 5.46 -10.04
N VAL A 138 4.01 6.66 -10.13
CA VAL A 138 2.56 6.83 -10.22
C VAL A 138 1.98 6.20 -11.49
N THR A 139 2.69 6.33 -12.62
CA THR A 139 2.27 5.67 -13.88
C THR A 139 2.23 4.16 -13.71
N TYR A 140 3.27 3.59 -13.09
CA TYR A 140 3.30 2.16 -12.77
C TYR A 140 2.14 1.77 -11.85
N GLU A 141 1.92 2.47 -10.74
CA GLU A 141 0.83 2.15 -9.81
C GLU A 141 -0.53 2.20 -10.49
N TYR A 142 -0.78 3.24 -11.29
CA TYR A 142 -2.04 3.39 -12.02
C TYR A 142 -2.26 2.25 -13.01
N ILE A 143 -1.26 1.89 -13.80
CA ILE A 143 -1.34 0.72 -14.71
C ILE A 143 -1.56 -0.55 -13.89
N TYR A 144 -0.85 -0.71 -12.77
CA TYR A 144 -0.97 -1.89 -11.91
C TYR A 144 -2.36 -2.03 -11.28
N MET A 145 -3.11 -0.94 -11.10
CA MET A 145 -4.50 -0.97 -10.61
C MET A 145 -5.51 -1.45 -11.66
N ILE A 146 -5.21 -1.34 -12.95
CA ILE A 146 -6.18 -1.60 -14.03
C ILE A 146 -5.94 -2.90 -14.80
N ILE A 147 -4.76 -3.52 -14.69
CA ILE A 147 -4.46 -4.80 -15.37
C ILE A 147 -5.08 -6.00 -14.64
N ASP A 148 -5.19 -7.14 -15.32
CA ASP A 148 -5.77 -8.37 -14.73
C ASP A 148 -4.91 -8.98 -13.62
N LEU A 149 -3.58 -8.80 -13.69
CA LEU A 149 -2.62 -9.27 -12.67
C LEU A 149 -2.50 -8.35 -11.45
N ARG A 150 -3.48 -7.46 -11.25
CA ARG A 150 -3.44 -6.42 -10.23
C ARG A 150 -3.47 -7.00 -8.81
N PHE A 151 -2.55 -6.50 -7.98
CA PHE A 151 -2.61 -6.61 -6.53
C PHE A 151 -2.16 -5.27 -5.91
N PRO A 152 -2.96 -4.18 -6.07
CA PRO A 152 -2.53 -2.81 -5.79
C PRO A 152 -2.53 -2.47 -4.29
N TRP A 153 -2.35 -3.45 -3.41
CA TRP A 153 -2.38 -3.28 -1.96
C TRP A 153 -1.34 -2.26 -1.50
N LEU A 154 -0.15 -2.31 -2.11
CA LEU A 154 1.01 -1.51 -1.73
C LEU A 154 1.14 -0.17 -2.49
N ALA A 155 0.05 0.34 -3.07
CA ALA A 155 0.05 1.70 -3.61
C ALA A 155 0.28 2.71 -2.47
N LEU A 156 1.25 3.62 -2.61
CA LEU A 156 1.73 4.43 -1.47
C LEU A 156 0.63 5.31 -0.84
N GLY A 157 -0.33 5.79 -1.64
CA GLY A 157 -1.49 6.53 -1.14
C GLY A 157 -2.34 5.76 -0.12
N ASN A 158 -2.33 4.42 -0.14
CA ASN A 158 -3.06 3.57 0.81
C ASN A 158 -2.48 3.58 2.23
N ALA A 159 -1.31 4.21 2.44
CA ALA A 159 -0.77 4.42 3.79
C ALA A 159 -1.56 5.47 4.60
N LEU A 160 -2.29 6.37 3.95
CA LEU A 160 -2.86 7.56 4.58
C LEU A 160 -4.24 7.44 5.30
N PRO A 161 -4.98 6.30 5.35
CA PRO A 161 -6.29 6.24 6.01
C PRO A 161 -6.33 6.75 7.45
N TYR A 162 -5.28 6.49 8.24
CA TYR A 162 -5.19 6.98 9.62
C TYR A 162 -4.72 8.44 9.75
N PHE A 163 -4.30 9.09 8.65
CA PHE A 163 -3.99 10.50 8.61
C PHE A 163 -5.19 11.30 8.10
N THR A 164 -6.25 11.32 8.89
CA THR A 164 -7.58 11.85 8.52
C THR A 164 -7.55 13.27 7.94
N HIS A 165 -6.71 14.16 8.47
CA HIS A 165 -6.56 15.53 7.96
C HIS A 165 -5.87 15.60 6.58
N TYR A 166 -4.93 14.70 6.28
CA TYR A 166 -4.24 14.72 5.00
C TYR A 166 -5.07 14.01 3.93
N ILE A 167 -5.66 12.85 4.26
CA ILE A 167 -6.36 12.00 3.28
C ILE A 167 -7.58 12.69 2.66
N GLN A 168 -8.14 13.73 3.27
CA GLN A 168 -9.30 14.44 2.70
C GLN A 168 -9.07 14.88 1.25
N ILE A 169 -7.87 15.33 0.88
CA ILE A 169 -7.56 15.78 -0.49
C ILE A 169 -7.74 14.68 -1.56
N ALA A 170 -7.85 13.41 -1.14
CA ALA A 170 -8.13 12.29 -2.03
C ALA A 170 -9.44 12.46 -2.80
N ASP A 171 -10.39 13.24 -2.27
CA ASP A 171 -11.64 13.59 -2.97
C ASP A 171 -11.38 14.39 -4.26
N GLN A 172 -10.30 15.17 -4.32
CA GLN A 172 -9.89 15.95 -5.49
C GLN A 172 -8.88 15.23 -6.38
N ILE A 173 -7.88 14.57 -5.79
CA ILE A 173 -6.72 14.05 -6.54
C ILE A 173 -6.65 12.52 -6.61
N GLY A 174 -7.55 11.82 -5.92
CA GLY A 174 -7.55 10.37 -5.82
C GLY A 174 -6.32 9.79 -5.13
N VAL A 175 -6.27 8.46 -5.03
CA VAL A 175 -5.15 7.73 -4.40
C VAL A 175 -3.82 7.91 -5.13
N THR A 176 -3.85 8.01 -6.47
CA THR A 176 -2.64 8.22 -7.28
C THR A 176 -2.05 9.61 -7.09
N GLY A 177 -2.89 10.63 -6.90
CA GLY A 177 -2.45 11.97 -6.51
C GLY A 177 -1.80 11.99 -5.13
N LEU A 178 -2.33 11.24 -4.16
CA LEU A 178 -1.68 11.06 -2.86
C LEU A 178 -0.29 10.44 -2.99
N THR A 179 -0.14 9.35 -3.78
CA THR A 179 1.17 8.76 -4.06
C THR A 179 2.12 9.81 -4.65
N LEU A 180 1.65 10.63 -5.58
CA LEU A 180 2.47 11.69 -6.19
C LEU A 180 2.98 12.70 -5.13
N CYS A 181 2.11 13.15 -4.23
CA CYS A 181 2.49 14.04 -3.12
C CYS A 181 3.56 13.39 -2.23
N ILE A 182 3.35 12.13 -1.81
CA ILE A 182 4.28 11.37 -0.97
C ILE A 182 5.67 11.31 -1.64
N LEU A 183 5.71 10.96 -2.92
CA LEU A 183 6.96 10.82 -3.68
C LEU A 183 7.69 12.15 -3.81
N PHE A 184 6.98 13.24 -4.13
CA PHE A 184 7.60 14.56 -4.24
C PHE A 184 8.12 15.08 -2.91
N VAL A 185 7.41 14.87 -1.80
CA VAL A 185 7.90 15.24 -0.47
C VAL A 185 9.20 14.50 -0.17
N ASN A 186 9.27 13.18 -0.41
CA ASN A 186 10.50 12.40 -0.24
C ASN A 186 11.65 12.91 -1.13
N VAL A 187 11.38 13.19 -2.41
CA VAL A 187 12.38 13.72 -3.36
C VAL A 187 12.88 15.09 -2.92
N PHE A 188 12.00 16.02 -2.55
CA PHE A 188 12.39 17.36 -2.16
C PHE A 188 13.15 17.38 -0.83
N ILE A 189 12.73 16.59 0.17
CA ILE A 189 13.50 16.46 1.41
C ILE A 189 14.89 15.88 1.11
N TYR A 190 14.97 14.82 0.29
CA TYR A 190 16.25 14.26 -0.14
C TYR A 190 17.17 15.31 -0.80
N LYS A 191 16.64 16.09 -1.75
CA LYS A 191 17.40 17.17 -2.42
C LYS A 191 17.80 18.28 -1.46
N GLY A 192 16.96 18.61 -0.47
CA GLY A 192 17.27 19.55 0.60
C GLY A 192 18.45 19.08 1.44
N ILE A 193 18.43 17.82 1.90
CA ILE A 193 19.50 17.22 2.70
C ILE A 193 20.82 17.16 1.92
N VAL A 194 20.81 16.69 0.68
CA VAL A 194 22.04 16.60 -0.14
C VAL A 194 22.67 17.98 -0.39
N ASN A 195 21.85 19.03 -0.52
CA ASN A 195 22.34 20.39 -0.72
C ASN A 195 22.57 21.16 0.60
N TYR A 196 22.33 20.57 1.76
CA TYR A 196 22.35 21.27 3.05
C TYR A 196 23.69 21.96 3.35
N ASN A 197 24.79 21.22 3.15
CA ASN A 197 26.16 21.71 3.36
C ASN A 197 26.70 22.56 2.20
N THR A 198 25.91 22.72 1.13
CA THR A 198 26.29 23.62 0.03
C THR A 198 25.80 25.03 0.36
N LYS A 199 26.56 26.07 -0.04
CA LYS A 199 26.12 27.48 0.04
C LYS A 199 25.00 27.82 -0.96
N LYS A 200 24.31 26.83 -1.53
CA LYS A 200 23.28 27.04 -2.55
C LYS A 200 21.94 27.37 -1.89
N VAL A 201 21.29 28.42 -2.38
CA VAL A 201 19.94 28.84 -1.97
C VAL A 201 18.90 27.75 -2.27
N SER A 202 19.17 26.87 -3.23
CA SER A 202 18.25 25.80 -3.65
C SER A 202 17.82 24.84 -2.54
N LYS A 203 18.60 24.67 -1.46
CA LYS A 203 18.19 23.84 -0.31
C LYS A 203 16.90 24.33 0.35
N TYR A 204 16.76 25.65 0.51
CA TYR A 204 15.58 26.26 1.11
C TYR A 204 14.37 26.06 0.21
N ILE A 205 14.55 26.23 -1.11
CA ILE A 205 13.50 25.98 -2.10
C ILE A 205 12.96 24.56 -1.98
N TYR A 206 13.83 23.55 -1.92
CA TYR A 206 13.38 22.15 -1.79
C TYR A 206 12.62 21.89 -0.48
N PHE A 207 13.13 22.38 0.66
CA PHE A 207 12.40 22.22 1.92
C PHE A 207 11.07 22.97 1.93
N THR A 208 11.00 24.17 1.34
CA THR A 208 9.76 24.93 1.18
C THR A 208 8.77 24.18 0.30
N LEU A 209 9.18 23.63 -0.84
CA LEU A 209 8.31 22.84 -1.72
C LEU A 209 7.80 21.57 -1.01
N ALA A 210 8.66 20.85 -0.29
CA ALA A 210 8.25 19.71 0.52
C ALA A 210 7.22 20.11 1.58
N ALA A 211 7.47 21.22 2.29
CA ALA A 211 6.57 21.72 3.31
C ALA A 211 5.22 22.15 2.72
N LEU A 212 5.20 22.82 1.56
CA LEU A 212 3.95 23.21 0.90
C LEU A 212 3.12 21.99 0.49
N ILE A 213 3.75 20.99 -0.14
CA ILE A 213 3.05 19.76 -0.55
C ILE A 213 2.54 18.98 0.67
N PHE A 214 3.26 19.02 1.80
CA PHE A 214 2.84 18.36 3.03
C PHE A 214 1.73 19.13 3.77
N VAL A 215 1.83 20.45 3.89
CA VAL A 215 0.96 21.27 4.74
C VAL A 215 -0.35 21.67 4.04
N LEU A 216 -0.33 21.97 2.74
CA LEU A 216 -1.55 22.42 2.04
C LEU A 216 -2.69 21.39 2.08
N PRO A 217 -2.46 20.08 1.86
CA PRO A 217 -3.49 19.06 2.03
C PRO A 217 -4.04 18.96 3.45
N ILE A 218 -3.20 19.17 4.47
CA ILE A 218 -3.63 19.19 5.88
C ILE A 218 -4.54 20.38 6.15
N ILE A 219 -4.22 21.56 5.60
CA ILE A 219 -5.09 22.74 5.70
C ILE A 219 -6.42 22.46 5.02
N TYR A 220 -6.40 21.95 3.78
CA TYR A 220 -7.60 21.57 3.05
C TYR A 220 -8.47 20.61 3.88
N GLY A 221 -7.91 19.51 4.36
CA GLY A 221 -8.69 18.53 5.10
C GLY A 221 -9.17 19.03 6.46
N THR A 222 -8.43 19.93 7.11
CA THR A 222 -8.92 20.58 8.33
C THR A 222 -10.13 21.47 8.05
N VAL A 223 -10.11 22.24 6.95
CA VAL A 223 -11.26 23.04 6.51
C VAL A 223 -12.45 22.13 6.15
N THR A 224 -12.22 21.06 5.39
CA THR A 224 -13.26 20.10 4.99
C THR A 224 -13.92 19.43 6.20
N LEU A 225 -13.12 18.92 7.14
CA LEU A 225 -13.63 18.26 8.34
C LEU A 225 -14.40 19.22 9.25
N ASN A 226 -13.94 20.46 9.40
CA ASN A 226 -14.63 21.47 10.22
C ASN A 226 -15.94 21.97 9.59
N ASN A 227 -16.04 21.95 8.26
CA ASN A 227 -17.24 22.39 7.53
C ASN A 227 -18.24 21.24 7.29
N TYR A 228 -17.91 20.02 7.67
CA TYR A 228 -18.82 18.88 7.53
C TYR A 228 -20.06 19.08 8.40
N LYS A 229 -21.22 19.14 7.75
CA LYS A 229 -22.53 19.19 8.42
C LYS A 229 -23.24 17.85 8.21
N PRO A 230 -23.55 17.09 9.27
CA PRO A 230 -24.33 15.87 9.14
C PRO A 230 -25.72 16.20 8.57
N VAL A 231 -26.25 15.30 7.74
CA VAL A 231 -27.62 15.42 7.22
C VAL A 231 -28.62 15.23 8.35
N ASP A 232 -29.69 16.02 8.37
CA ASP A 232 -30.71 15.98 9.44
C ASP A 232 -31.43 14.62 9.52
N LYS A 233 -31.63 13.98 8.36
CA LYS A 233 -32.27 12.66 8.29
C LYS A 233 -31.25 11.56 8.58
N LYS A 234 -31.35 10.95 9.75
CA LYS A 234 -30.59 9.76 10.13
C LYS A 234 -31.44 8.51 9.89
N VAL A 235 -30.81 7.43 9.45
CA VAL A 235 -31.41 6.10 9.32
C VAL A 235 -30.61 5.14 10.19
N LYS A 236 -31.28 4.31 10.99
CA LYS A 236 -30.58 3.33 11.82
C LYS A 236 -30.32 2.06 11.02
N VAL A 237 -29.05 1.68 10.88
CA VAL A 237 -28.63 0.51 10.10
C VAL A 237 -28.10 -0.59 11.03
N GLY A 238 -28.56 -1.82 10.85
CA GLY A 238 -28.06 -3.03 11.50
C GLY A 238 -27.10 -3.79 10.59
N LEU A 239 -25.82 -3.84 10.97
CA LEU A 239 -24.81 -4.67 10.31
C LEU A 239 -24.74 -6.03 11.00
N ILE A 240 -25.08 -7.10 10.28
CA ILE A 240 -25.16 -8.45 10.85
C ILE A 240 -23.83 -9.18 10.65
N GLN A 241 -23.26 -9.69 11.74
CA GLN A 241 -21.98 -10.41 11.70
C GLN A 241 -22.05 -11.66 12.60
N PRO A 242 -22.40 -12.83 12.05
CA PRO A 242 -22.56 -14.07 12.83
C PRO A 242 -21.24 -14.72 13.25
N ASN A 243 -20.09 -14.17 12.82
CA ASN A 243 -18.75 -14.68 13.16
C ASN A 243 -18.54 -16.17 12.81
N LEU A 244 -18.92 -16.54 11.58
CA LEU A 244 -18.80 -17.91 11.07
C LEU A 244 -17.37 -18.22 10.66
N ASP A 245 -16.93 -19.46 10.85
CA ASP A 245 -15.65 -19.93 10.30
C ASP A 245 -15.75 -20.02 8.76
N PRO A 246 -14.90 -19.29 8.00
CA PRO A 246 -14.95 -19.30 6.55
C PRO A 246 -14.61 -20.67 5.92
N TYR A 247 -13.87 -21.54 6.63
CA TYR A 247 -13.50 -22.86 6.15
C TYR A 247 -14.59 -23.92 6.38
N GLU A 248 -15.44 -23.73 7.39
CA GLU A 248 -16.58 -24.62 7.66
C GLU A 248 -17.85 -24.16 6.95
N LYS A 249 -17.91 -22.89 6.52
CA LYS A 249 -19.08 -22.26 5.89
C LYS A 249 -19.65 -23.02 4.69
N TRP A 250 -18.82 -23.76 3.95
CA TRP A 250 -19.21 -24.51 2.77
C TRP A 250 -19.33 -26.03 3.00
N ASN A 251 -18.94 -26.55 4.16
CA ASN A 251 -18.86 -27.99 4.45
C ASN A 251 -20.18 -28.61 4.94
N GLY A 252 -21.33 -28.01 4.61
CA GLY A 252 -22.63 -28.65 4.78
C GLY A 252 -23.37 -28.34 6.08
N GLY A 253 -23.13 -27.20 6.71
CA GLY A 253 -24.04 -26.66 7.72
C GLY A 253 -25.45 -26.49 7.12
N SER A 254 -26.49 -26.75 7.91
CA SER A 254 -27.87 -26.59 7.45
C SER A 254 -28.11 -25.12 7.09
N LEU A 255 -28.43 -24.86 5.82
CA LEU A 255 -28.78 -23.52 5.34
C LEU A 255 -29.92 -22.91 6.17
N ILE A 256 -30.80 -23.74 6.72
CA ILE A 256 -31.87 -23.35 7.64
C ILE A 256 -31.29 -22.81 8.96
N GLU A 257 -30.30 -23.48 9.54
CA GLU A 257 -29.65 -23.01 10.79
C GLU A 257 -28.90 -21.70 10.56
N LEU A 258 -28.19 -21.60 9.44
CA LEU A 258 -27.49 -20.39 9.03
C LEU A 258 -28.48 -19.22 8.88
N THR A 259 -29.57 -19.45 8.15
CA THR A 259 -30.63 -18.45 7.96
C THR A 259 -31.26 -18.05 9.28
N LYS A 260 -31.58 -19.02 10.16
CA LYS A 260 -32.09 -18.75 11.51
C LYS A 260 -31.13 -17.88 12.33
N GLN A 261 -29.82 -18.13 12.26
CA GLN A 261 -28.83 -17.31 12.96
C GLN A 261 -28.81 -15.87 12.43
N TYR A 262 -28.82 -15.69 11.11
CA TYR A 262 -28.91 -14.36 10.49
C TYR A 262 -30.20 -13.64 10.84
N THR A 263 -31.34 -14.31 10.77
CA THR A 263 -32.66 -13.75 11.11
C THR A 263 -32.73 -13.36 12.57
N ALA A 264 -32.30 -14.21 13.50
CA ALA A 264 -32.29 -13.91 14.93
C ALA A 264 -31.39 -12.70 15.28
N LEU A 265 -30.26 -12.52 14.58
CA LEU A 265 -29.43 -11.32 14.73
C LEU A 265 -30.09 -10.08 14.11
N SER A 266 -30.83 -10.27 13.02
CA SER A 266 -31.58 -9.21 12.35
C SER A 266 -32.74 -8.71 13.21
N GLU A 267 -33.51 -9.61 13.83
CA GLU A 267 -34.55 -9.31 14.81
C GLU A 267 -33.99 -8.48 15.97
N LYS A 268 -32.85 -8.90 16.56
CA LYS A 268 -32.17 -8.12 17.60
C LYS A 268 -31.76 -6.71 17.16
N ALA A 269 -31.46 -6.52 15.88
CA ALA A 269 -31.15 -5.20 15.32
C ALA A 269 -32.43 -4.38 15.11
N ILE A 270 -33.51 -5.01 14.64
CA ILE A 270 -34.84 -4.42 14.49
C ILE A 270 -35.41 -3.99 15.84
N ASP A 271 -35.26 -4.80 16.89
CA ASP A 271 -35.67 -4.47 18.27
C ASP A 271 -34.92 -3.24 18.80
N LYS A 272 -33.69 -3.03 18.33
CA LYS A 272 -32.92 -1.81 18.61
C LYS A 272 -33.36 -0.64 17.72
N GLY A 273 -34.33 -0.79 16.84
CA GLY A 273 -34.86 0.23 15.94
C GLY A 273 -34.13 0.35 14.60
N ALA A 274 -33.43 -0.68 14.13
CA ALA A 274 -32.83 -0.66 12.80
C ALA A 274 -33.91 -0.66 11.71
N GLU A 275 -33.79 0.25 10.76
CA GLU A 275 -34.66 0.39 9.58
C GLU A 275 -34.07 -0.30 8.35
N ILE A 276 -32.76 -0.51 8.33
CA ILE A 276 -32.05 -1.22 7.25
C ILE A 276 -31.19 -2.30 7.88
N ILE A 277 -31.28 -3.52 7.34
CA ILE A 277 -30.42 -4.65 7.71
C ILE A 277 -29.47 -4.96 6.56
N ILE A 278 -28.19 -5.13 6.88
CA ILE A 278 -27.15 -5.50 5.90
C ILE A 278 -26.50 -6.80 6.37
N TRP A 279 -26.57 -7.80 5.51
CA TRP A 279 -25.86 -9.07 5.68
C TRP A 279 -24.51 -9.03 4.93
N PRO A 280 -23.49 -9.78 5.41
CA PRO A 280 -22.16 -9.78 4.82
C PRO A 280 -22.12 -10.55 3.50
N GLU A 281 -21.00 -10.46 2.80
CA GLU A 281 -20.77 -11.20 1.56
C GLU A 281 -20.99 -12.70 1.74
N THR A 282 -21.69 -13.31 0.79
CA THR A 282 -22.04 -14.74 0.80
C THR A 282 -22.78 -15.14 2.09
N ALA A 283 -23.63 -14.27 2.63
CA ALA A 283 -24.43 -14.60 3.82
C ALA A 283 -25.27 -15.86 3.61
N LEU A 284 -25.84 -16.00 2.41
CA LEU A 284 -26.50 -17.21 1.94
C LEU A 284 -25.60 -17.88 0.89
N PRO A 285 -25.01 -19.06 1.17
CA PRO A 285 -24.19 -19.81 0.22
C PRO A 285 -25.08 -20.60 -0.75
N VAL A 286 -25.91 -19.89 -1.51
CA VAL A 286 -26.90 -20.47 -2.45
C VAL A 286 -26.73 -19.92 -3.86
N TYR A 287 -27.15 -20.71 -4.84
CA TYR A 287 -27.32 -20.21 -6.20
C TYR A 287 -28.69 -19.57 -6.33
N LEU A 288 -28.77 -18.25 -6.16
CA LEU A 288 -30.05 -17.51 -6.15
C LEU A 288 -30.96 -17.81 -7.36
N LEU A 289 -30.38 -18.15 -8.51
CA LEU A 289 -31.11 -18.41 -9.76
C LEU A 289 -31.48 -19.88 -10.00
N SER A 290 -30.99 -20.84 -9.20
CA SER A 290 -31.24 -22.26 -9.46
C SER A 290 -32.61 -22.75 -8.96
N GLY A 291 -33.32 -21.96 -8.16
CA GLY A 291 -34.52 -22.40 -7.44
C GLY A 291 -34.22 -23.47 -6.38
N GLY A 292 -35.25 -23.89 -5.62
CA GLY A 292 -35.15 -25.00 -4.66
C GLY A 292 -34.87 -24.62 -3.19
N TYR A 293 -35.08 -23.36 -2.81
CA TYR A 293 -34.86 -22.86 -1.44
C TYR A 293 -36.13 -22.32 -0.77
N GLU A 294 -37.30 -22.69 -1.27
CA GLU A 294 -38.61 -22.17 -0.82
C GLU A 294 -38.86 -22.44 0.68
N ASP A 295 -38.36 -23.56 1.21
CA ASP A 295 -38.50 -23.95 2.61
C ASP A 295 -37.43 -23.35 3.55
N VAL A 296 -36.48 -22.59 3.00
CA VAL A 296 -35.30 -22.09 3.74
C VAL A 296 -35.55 -20.71 4.33
N VAL A 297 -36.23 -19.85 3.57
CA VAL A 297 -36.58 -18.49 3.97
C VAL A 297 -38.10 -18.46 4.14
N VAL A 298 -38.59 -19.02 5.25
CA VAL A 298 -39.97 -18.81 5.66
C VAL A 298 -40.09 -17.34 6.05
N PHE A 299 -40.68 -16.53 5.18
CA PHE A 299 -40.91 -15.11 5.42
C PHE A 299 -41.63 -14.92 6.76
N ILE A 300 -41.10 -14.01 7.57
CA ILE A 300 -41.80 -13.41 8.73
C ILE A 300 -42.83 -12.42 8.20
#